data_AF-A0A821Q9G4-F1
#
_entry.id   AF-A0A821Q9G4-F1
#
_cell.length_a   1.000
_cell.length_b   1.000
_cell.length_c   1.000
_cell.angle_alpha   90.00
_cell.angle_beta   90.00
_cell.angle_gamma   90.00
#
_symmetry.space_group_name_H-M   'P 1'
#
loop_
_entity.id
_entity.type
_entity.pdbx_description
1 polymer ?
#
loop_
_entity_poly.entity_id
_entity_poly.type
_entity_poly.pdbx_seq_one_letter_code
_entity_poly.pdbx_strand_id
1 'polypeptide(L)'
;LDTCQGDSGGPLMHFESDKRQWVLAGITSYGVGCGPPNYAGVYARASVYNDWLRSIVNDNFIELEVNGASSVLIDSFRSILSLYWSFALMLYVFT
;
A
#
# COMPACT_ATOMS: atom_id res chain seq x y z
N LEU A 1 -16.58 -9.45 9.47
CA LEU A 1 -15.64 -8.68 10.32
C LEU A 1 -15.07 -7.61 9.42
N ASP A 2 -15.32 -6.34 9.72
CA ASP A 2 -14.77 -5.20 8.98
C ASP A 2 -13.48 -4.72 9.66
N THR A 3 -12.67 -3.95 8.96
CA THR A 3 -11.43 -3.38 9.51
C THR A 3 -11.72 -2.47 10.71
N CYS A 4 -10.81 -2.46 11.67
CA CYS A 4 -11.00 -1.77 12.93
C CYS A 4 -9.75 -0.94 13.30
N GLN A 5 -9.75 -0.40 14.52
CA GLN A 5 -8.63 0.41 15.00
C GLN A 5 -7.34 -0.41 15.03
N GLY A 6 -6.28 0.13 14.43
CA GLY A 6 -4.98 -0.53 14.27
C GLY A 6 -4.79 -1.25 12.94
N ASP A 7 -5.85 -1.42 12.14
CA ASP A 7 -5.73 -2.01 10.79
C ASP A 7 -5.42 -0.99 9.69
N SER A 8 -5.37 0.31 10.01
CA SER A 8 -5.06 1.38 9.05
C SER A 8 -3.73 1.14 8.35
N GLY A 9 -3.71 1.28 7.02
CA GLY A 9 -2.56 0.91 6.20
C GLY A 9 -2.47 -0.59 5.85
N GLY A 10 -3.31 -1.43 6.44
CA GLY A 10 -3.40 -2.87 6.14
C GLY A 10 -4.01 -3.18 4.77
N PRO A 11 -3.83 -4.41 4.25
CA PRO A 11 -4.26 -4.77 2.91
C PRO A 11 -5.71 -5.27 2.84
N LEU A 12 -6.47 -4.76 1.88
CA LEU A 12 -7.71 -5.39 1.41
C LEU A 12 -7.38 -6.30 0.22
N MET A 13 -7.40 -7.61 0.44
CA MET A 13 -7.03 -8.61 -0.57
C MET A 13 -8.27 -9.26 -1.19
N HIS A 14 -8.23 -9.50 -2.50
CA HIS A 14 -9.23 -10.27 -3.23
C HIS A 14 -8.56 -11.45 -3.93
N PHE A 15 -9.16 -12.64 -3.83
CA PHE A 15 -8.65 -13.81 -4.54
C PHE A 15 -9.26 -13.90 -5.94
N GLU A 16 -8.44 -13.73 -6.96
CA GLU A 16 -8.83 -13.86 -8.36
C GLU A 16 -8.73 -15.33 -8.77
N SER A 17 -9.86 -16.04 -8.78
CA SER A 17 -9.94 -17.49 -9.02
C SER A 17 -9.29 -17.91 -10.34
N ASP A 18 -9.52 -17.13 -11.38
CA ASP A 18 -9.11 -17.45 -12.75
C ASP A 18 -7.59 -17.45 -12.89
N LYS A 19 -6.92 -16.55 -12.16
CA LYS A 19 -5.46 -16.43 -12.13
C LYS A 19 -4.82 -17.12 -10.93
N ARG A 20 -5.63 -17.73 -10.05
CA ARG A 20 -5.22 -18.41 -8.82
C ARG A 20 -4.27 -17.57 -7.94
N GLN A 21 -4.55 -16.28 -7.80
CA GLN A 21 -3.69 -15.34 -7.10
C GLN A 21 -4.47 -14.40 -6.18
N TRP A 22 -3.78 -13.88 -5.16
CA TRP A 22 -4.30 -12.80 -4.32
C TRP A 22 -3.90 -11.45 -4.91
N VAL A 23 -4.87 -10.57 -5.07
CA VAL A 23 -4.70 -9.21 -5.59
C VAL A 23 -4.96 -8.23 -4.45
N LEU A 24 -4.05 -7.27 -4.28
CA LEU A 24 -4.27 -6.14 -3.38
C LEU A 24 -5.27 -5.17 -4.04
N ALA A 25 -6.50 -5.16 -3.55
CA ALA A 25 -7.57 -4.31 -4.07
C ALA A 25 -7.53 -2.89 -3.45
N GLY A 26 -7.14 -2.79 -2.18
CA GLY A 26 -7.08 -1.52 -1.49
C GLY A 26 -6.25 -1.53 -0.21
N ILE A 27 -6.11 -0.35 0.38
CA ILE A 27 -5.40 -0.12 1.64
C ILE A 27 -6.41 0.47 2.64
N THR A 28 -6.50 -0.13 3.82
CA THR A 28 -7.44 0.25 4.89
C THR A 28 -7.29 1.72 5.25
N SER A 29 -8.41 2.44 5.27
CA SER A 29 -8.46 3.86 5.65
C SER A 29 -9.14 4.08 6.99
N TYR A 30 -10.42 4.42 6.94
CA TYR A 30 -11.25 4.66 8.10
C TYR A 30 -12.61 4.00 7.88
N GLY A 31 -13.44 4.00 8.92
CA GLY A 31 -14.83 3.56 8.84
C GLY A 31 -15.60 4.09 10.03
N VAL A 32 -16.93 4.08 9.93
CA VAL A 32 -17.79 4.38 11.09
C VAL A 32 -17.82 3.15 11.97
N GLY A 33 -17.13 3.18 13.11
CA GLY A 33 -16.96 1.99 13.95
C GLY A 33 -16.21 0.87 13.21
N CYS A 34 -16.49 -0.39 13.57
CA CYS A 34 -15.83 -1.56 12.97
C CYS A 34 -16.85 -2.46 12.25
N GLY A 35 -17.53 -1.88 11.26
CA GLY A 35 -18.54 -2.54 10.42
C GLY A 35 -19.95 -2.64 10.99
N PRO A 36 -20.55 -1.56 11.53
CA PRO A 36 -21.97 -1.57 11.88
C PRO A 36 -22.85 -1.69 10.63
N PRO A 37 -24.10 -2.20 10.77
CA PRO A 37 -24.99 -2.33 9.63
C PRO A 37 -25.14 -1.02 8.84
N ASN A 38 -25.10 -1.13 7.51
CA ASN A 38 -25.20 -0.02 6.55
C ASN A 38 -24.00 0.94 6.48
N TYR A 39 -22.90 0.67 7.20
CA TYR A 39 -21.65 1.42 7.06
C TYR A 39 -20.53 0.48 6.62
N ALA A 40 -19.91 0.78 5.49
CA ALA A 40 -18.75 0.06 5.00
C ALA A 40 -17.46 0.79 5.38
N GLY A 41 -16.39 0.03 5.62
CA GLY A 41 -15.04 0.58 5.64
C GLY A 41 -14.69 1.30 4.33
N VAL A 42 -13.91 2.37 4.45
CA VAL A 42 -13.36 3.13 3.34
C VAL A 42 -11.93 2.67 3.11
N TYR A 43 -11.56 2.48 1.84
CA TYR A 43 -10.25 1.96 1.45
C TYR A 43 -9.69 2.81 0.31
N ALA A 44 -8.39 3.08 0.33
CA ALA A 44 -7.70 3.67 -0.81
C ALA A 44 -7.57 2.61 -1.92
N ARG A 45 -7.98 2.94 -3.15
CA ARG A 45 -7.92 2.01 -4.29
C ARG A 45 -6.47 1.81 -4.73
N ALA A 46 -5.93 0.61 -4.53
CA ALA A 46 -4.51 0.32 -4.80
C ALA A 46 -4.11 0.55 -6.27
N SER A 47 -5.00 0.20 -7.21
CA SER A 47 -4.71 0.29 -8.65
C SER A 47 -4.46 1.70 -9.18
N VAL A 48 -4.96 2.75 -8.49
CA VAL A 48 -4.74 4.15 -8.87
C VAL A 48 -3.26 4.54 -8.71
N TYR A 49 -2.56 3.90 -7.79
CA TYR A 49 -1.17 4.21 -7.47
C TYR A 49 -0.15 3.37 -8.25
N ASN A 50 -0.59 2.52 -9.19
CA ASN A 50 0.30 1.63 -9.93
C ASN A 50 1.43 2.37 -10.66
N ASP A 51 1.13 3.49 -11.32
CA ASP A 51 2.12 4.22 -12.09
C ASP A 51 3.14 4.90 -11.18
N TRP A 52 2.69 5.47 -10.06
CA TRP A 52 3.56 6.03 -9.04
C TRP A 52 4.43 4.94 -8.39
N LEU A 53 3.85 3.79 -8.04
CA LEU A 53 4.61 2.67 -7.51
C LEU A 53 5.67 2.21 -8.52
N ARG A 54 5.32 2.12 -9.81
CA ARG A 54 6.27 1.76 -10.86
C ARG A 54 7.37 2.80 -11.02
N SER A 55 7.09 4.09 -10.93
CA SER A 55 8.15 5.11 -11.00
C SER A 55 9.10 4.97 -9.82
N ILE A 56 8.58 4.77 -8.61
CA ILE A 56 9.43 4.61 -7.42
C ILE A 56 10.23 3.30 -7.48
N VAL A 57 9.63 2.19 -7.89
CA VAL A 57 10.30 0.89 -7.99
C VAL A 57 11.32 0.92 -9.14
N ASN A 58 10.96 1.36 -10.33
CA ASN A 58 11.89 1.30 -11.47
C ASN A 58 13.04 2.30 -11.34
N ASP A 59 12.86 3.42 -10.63
CA ASP A 59 13.93 4.41 -10.44
C ASP A 59 14.91 4.03 -9.29
N ASN A 60 14.56 3.10 -8.41
CA ASN A 60 15.33 2.77 -7.20
C ASN A 60 15.94 1.36 -7.16
N PHE A 61 15.74 0.52 -8.18
CA PHE A 61 16.34 -0.81 -8.21
C PHE A 61 17.67 -0.79 -8.95
N ILE A 62 18.75 -0.40 -8.25
CA ILE A 62 20.06 -0.95 -8.58
C ILE A 62 20.08 -2.35 -7.93
N GLU A 63 19.81 -3.38 -8.73
CA GLU A 63 19.96 -4.76 -8.29
C GLU A 63 21.46 -5.03 -8.06
N LEU A 64 21.95 -4.85 -6.82
CA LEU A 64 23.28 -5.32 -6.48
C LEU A 64 23.18 -6.82 -6.21
N GLU A 65 23.63 -7.60 -7.19
CA GLU A 65 23.86 -9.03 -7.03
C GLU A 65 25.07 -9.23 -6.10
N VAL A 66 24.80 -9.40 -4.80
CA VAL A 66 25.83 -9.83 -3.84
C VAL A 66 25.56 -11.30 -3.54
N ASN A 67 26.36 -12.17 -4.15
CA ASN A 67 26.35 -13.62 -3.93
C ASN A 67 24.97 -14.30 -4.17
N GLY A 68 24.29 -13.96 -5.27
CA GLY A 68 23.04 -14.62 -5.67
C GLY A 68 21.82 -14.29 -4.79
N ALA A 69 21.91 -13.28 -3.93
CA ALA A 69 20.77 -12.69 -3.23
C ALA A 69 20.52 -11.28 -3.78
N SER A 70 19.34 -11.04 -4.36
CA SER A 70 18.92 -9.70 -4.77
C SER A 70 18.70 -8.86 -3.50
N SER A 71 19.60 -7.91 -3.26
CA SER A 71 19.48 -6.94 -2.16
C SER A 71 19.00 -5.60 -2.73
N VAL A 72 17.86 -5.10 -2.21
CA VAL A 72 17.29 -3.81 -2.64
C VAL A 72 17.95 -2.70 -1.84
N LEU A 73 18.86 -1.94 -2.46
CA LEU A 73 19.36 -0.69 -1.87
C LEU A 73 18.39 0.44 -2.24
N ILE A 74 17.50 0.75 -1.32
CA ILE A 74 16.64 1.94 -1.41
C ILE A 74 17.54 3.16 -1.29
N ASP A 75 17.64 3.98 -2.34
CA ASP A 75 18.37 5.26 -2.26
C ASP A 75 17.62 6.18 -1.29
N SER A 76 18.17 6.27 -0.08
CA SER A 76 17.43 6.59 1.12
C SER A 76 17.03 8.06 1.18
N PHE A 77 17.76 8.97 0.52
CA PHE A 77 17.48 10.41 0.64
C PHE A 77 16.27 10.89 -0.18
N ARG A 78 16.10 10.41 -1.42
CA ARG A 78 14.89 10.74 -2.22
C ARG A 78 13.67 9.94 -1.76
N SER A 79 13.89 8.70 -1.33
CA SER A 79 12.84 7.82 -0.83
C SER A 79 12.29 8.29 0.52
N ILE A 80 13.13 8.74 1.46
CA ILE A 80 12.65 9.25 2.76
C ILE A 80 11.79 10.50 2.57
N LEU A 81 12.20 11.45 1.73
CA LEU A 81 11.39 12.65 1.46
C LEU A 81 10.08 12.30 0.73
N SER A 82 10.12 11.42 -0.26
CA SER A 82 8.92 10.92 -0.96
C SER A 82 7.96 10.18 -0.01
N LEU A 83 8.50 9.34 0.87
CA LEU A 83 7.75 8.64 1.90
C LEU A 83 7.18 9.63 2.91
N TYR A 84 7.89 10.70 3.28
CA TYR A 84 7.39 11.72 4.21
C TYR A 84 6.23 12.51 3.62
N TRP A 85 6.30 12.90 2.34
CA TRP A 85 5.18 13.53 1.63
C TRP A 85 4.01 12.57 1.41
N SER A 86 4.29 11.29 1.16
CA SER A 86 3.27 10.25 1.05
C SER A 86 2.63 9.93 2.41
N PHE A 87 3.39 9.96 3.50
CA PHE A 87 2.89 9.78 4.87
C PHE A 87 2.08 10.99 5.30
N ALA A 88 2.47 12.21 4.92
CA ALA A 88 1.69 13.43 5.15
C ALA A 88 0.38 13.43 4.34
N LEU A 89 0.42 12.95 3.09
CA LEU A 89 -0.78 12.75 2.27
C LEU A 89 -1.65 11.62 2.82
N MET A 90 -1.06 10.52 3.31
CA MET A 90 -1.76 9.46 4.01
C MET A 90 -2.42 10.03 5.27
N LEU A 91 -1.70 10.75 6.13
CA LEU A 91 -2.28 11.40 7.32
C LEU A 91 -3.42 12.37 6.94
N TYR A 92 -3.32 13.08 5.81
CA TYR A 92 -4.40 13.95 5.31
C TYR A 92 -5.62 13.19 4.75
N VAL A 93 -5.42 11.95 4.28
CA VAL A 93 -6.48 11.07 3.76
C VAL A 93 -7.05 10.14 4.86
N PHE A 94 -6.34 9.95 5.98
CA PHE A 94 -6.70 9.08 7.10
C PHE A 94 -7.14 9.84 8.38
N THR A 95 -7.32 11.16 8.34
CA THR A 95 -8.04 11.95 9.37
C THR A 95 -9.41 12.40 8.89
#